data_AF-A0AAW1MX73-F1
#
_entry.id   AF-A0AAW1MX73-F1
#
_cell.length_a   1.000
_cell.length_b   1.000
_cell.length_c   1.000
_cell.angle_alpha   90.00
_cell.angle_beta   90.00
_cell.angle_gamma   90.00
#
_symmetry.space_group_name_H-M   'P 1'
#
loop_
_entity.id
_entity.type
_entity.pdbx_description
1 polymer ?
#
loop_
_entity_poly.entity_id
_entity_poly.type
_entity_poly.pdbx_seq_one_letter_code
_entity_poly.pdbx_strand_id
1 'polypeptide(L)'
;MASKNNLYMFSSITFAIMLVKLFVMVRQSVAIGSNIAQSLKKSNDLLKCENGLGVKCGDGIYQNVFEIGNEVSKECCDRLLSVGKDCHDLLTEITIVYKRFTMKEAREIWHKNDKVWEQCENIGSAPNPEKSNQLLKCENGLGKKCGHSIYHHVFEFGKDISEECCSRLKNVGKDCHDLLTEVTIVYKRLSMKRAKEVWKQNDIAWEECNTVE
;
A
#
# COMPACT_ATOMS: atom_id res chain seq x y z
N MET A 1 -0.03 46.38 -60.54
CA MET A 1 -0.69 45.71 -59.39
C MET A 1 0.22 44.57 -58.90
N ALA A 2 1.14 44.83 -57.96
CA ALA A 2 2.03 43.77 -57.45
C ALA A 2 2.50 43.98 -55.98
N SER A 3 1.99 45.00 -55.28
CA SER A 3 2.53 45.40 -53.97
C SER A 3 1.68 44.93 -52.77
N LYS A 4 0.35 44.77 -52.94
CA LYS A 4 -0.54 44.40 -51.83
C LYS A 4 -0.41 42.93 -51.39
N ASN A 5 -0.22 42.00 -52.33
CA ASN A 5 -0.16 40.56 -52.01
C ASN A 5 1.08 40.17 -51.18
N ASN A 6 2.21 40.87 -51.35
CA ASN A 6 3.41 40.61 -50.55
C ASN A 6 3.24 41.06 -49.10
N LEU A 7 2.59 42.20 -48.85
CA LEU A 7 2.41 42.73 -47.48
C LEU A 7 1.50 41.83 -46.62
N TYR A 8 0.43 41.27 -47.20
CA TYR A 8 -0.43 40.29 -46.52
C TYR A 8 0.28 38.96 -46.25
N MET A 9 1.14 38.51 -47.18
CA MET A 9 1.97 37.31 -47.00
C MET A 9 2.99 37.47 -45.86
N PHE A 10 3.69 38.61 -45.77
CA PHE A 10 4.61 38.90 -44.66
C PHE A 10 3.90 39.02 -43.30
N SER A 11 2.68 39.58 -43.28
CA SER A 11 1.85 39.65 -42.07
C SER A 11 1.33 38.28 -41.61
N SER A 12 1.01 37.38 -42.54
CA SER A 12 0.53 36.03 -42.22
C SER A 12 1.65 35.14 -41.68
N ILE A 13 2.85 35.21 -42.27
CA ILE A 13 4.03 34.45 -41.85
C ILE A 13 4.47 34.84 -40.43
N THR A 14 4.48 36.14 -40.11
CA THR A 14 4.86 36.62 -38.77
C THR A 14 3.87 36.18 -37.69
N PHE A 15 2.57 36.19 -37.99
CA PHE A 15 1.54 35.67 -37.10
C PHE A 15 1.67 34.15 -36.89
N ALA A 16 1.93 33.39 -37.96
CA ALA A 16 2.16 31.95 -37.87
C ALA A 16 3.40 31.62 -37.01
N ILE A 17 4.50 32.37 -37.14
CA ILE A 17 5.71 32.22 -36.31
C ILE A 17 5.41 32.53 -34.83
N MET A 18 4.62 33.57 -34.55
CA MET A 18 4.20 33.91 -33.18
C MET A 18 3.37 32.79 -32.54
N LEU A 19 2.43 32.20 -33.28
CA LEU A 19 1.65 31.05 -32.81
C LEU A 19 2.54 29.82 -32.55
N VAL A 20 3.48 29.50 -33.45
CA VAL A 20 4.42 28.39 -33.26
C VAL A 20 5.28 28.61 -32.01
N LYS A 21 5.80 29.83 -31.79
CA LYS A 21 6.56 30.17 -30.58
C LYS A 21 5.72 30.02 -29.31
N LEU A 22 4.47 30.47 -29.32
CA LEU A 22 3.54 30.30 -28.20
C LEU A 22 3.27 28.82 -27.92
N PHE A 23 3.01 28.02 -28.95
CA PHE A 23 2.83 26.57 -28.82
C PHE A 23 4.06 25.86 -28.26
N VAL A 24 5.27 26.24 -28.69
CA VAL A 24 6.53 25.71 -28.16
C VAL A 24 6.72 26.08 -26.69
N MET A 25 6.48 27.34 -26.31
CA MET A 25 6.56 27.78 -24.92
C MET A 25 5.53 27.05 -24.04
N VAL A 26 4.28 26.90 -24.48
CA VAL A 26 3.24 26.16 -23.75
C VAL A 26 3.65 24.70 -23.57
N ARG A 27 4.18 24.03 -24.60
CA ARG A 27 4.67 22.64 -24.49
C ARG A 27 5.82 22.51 -23.50
N GLN A 28 6.78 23.45 -23.51
CA GLN A 28 7.89 23.46 -22.56
C GLN A 28 7.39 23.66 -21.12
N SER A 29 6.48 24.60 -20.89
CA SER A 29 5.88 24.84 -19.57
C SER A 29 5.12 23.63 -19.03
N VAL A 30 4.35 22.94 -19.89
CA VAL A 30 3.61 21.72 -19.51
C VAL A 30 4.56 20.57 -19.17
N ALA A 31 5.63 20.37 -19.96
CA ALA A 31 6.63 19.34 -19.69
C ALA A 31 7.37 19.58 -18.37
N ILE A 32 7.75 20.83 -18.07
CA ILE A 32 8.38 21.22 -16.81
C ILE A 32 7.42 20.97 -15.63
N GLY A 33 6.15 21.37 -15.76
CA GLY A 33 5.12 21.13 -14.73
C GLY A 33 4.92 19.64 -14.42
N SER A 34 4.90 18.79 -15.44
CA SER A 34 4.78 17.32 -15.29
C SER A 34 5.96 16.72 -14.53
N ASN A 35 7.19 17.11 -14.87
CA ASN A 35 8.40 16.62 -14.22
C ASN A 35 8.48 17.06 -12.74
N ILE A 36 8.10 18.30 -12.44
CA ILE A 36 8.05 18.82 -11.07
C ILE A 36 6.99 18.05 -10.25
N ALA A 37 5.79 17.86 -10.80
CA ALA A 37 4.73 17.10 -10.13
C ALA A 37 5.14 15.65 -9.85
N GLN A 38 5.81 14.98 -10.79
CA GLN A 38 6.33 13.64 -10.60
C GLN A 38 7.42 13.57 -9.53
N SER A 39 8.33 14.54 -9.51
CA SER A 39 9.39 14.64 -8.49
C SER A 39 8.81 14.87 -7.09
N LEU A 40 7.84 15.79 -6.96
CA LEU A 40 7.13 16.05 -5.70
C LEU A 40 6.34 14.82 -5.23
N LYS A 41 5.69 14.10 -6.14
CA LYS A 41 5.00 12.85 -5.82
C LYS A 41 5.98 11.80 -5.30
N LYS A 42 7.10 11.57 -6.00
CA LYS A 42 8.13 10.59 -5.59
C LYS A 42 8.73 10.94 -4.22
N SER A 43 8.96 12.23 -3.95
CA SER A 43 9.45 12.71 -2.64
C SER A 43 8.42 12.49 -1.52
N ASN A 44 7.13 12.75 -1.77
CA ASN A 44 6.08 12.51 -0.79
C ASN A 44 5.86 11.01 -0.52
N ASP A 45 5.94 10.18 -1.57
CA ASP A 45 5.83 8.73 -1.45
C ASP A 45 7.01 8.17 -0.64
N LEU A 46 8.24 8.62 -0.92
CA LEU A 46 9.43 8.28 -0.12
C LEU A 46 9.24 8.60 1.36
N LEU A 47 8.83 9.83 1.69
CA LEU A 47 8.65 10.25 3.08
C LEU A 47 7.60 9.39 3.81
N LYS A 48 6.54 8.98 3.12
CA LYS A 48 5.52 8.07 3.69
C LYS A 48 6.10 6.68 3.95
N CYS A 49 6.89 6.15 3.02
CA CYS A 49 7.52 4.84 3.16
C CYS A 49 8.50 4.84 4.34
N GLU A 50 9.37 5.85 4.43
CA GLU A 50 10.33 6.01 5.53
C GLU A 50 9.64 6.12 6.89
N ASN A 51 8.61 6.98 6.99
CA ASN A 51 7.86 7.14 8.24
C ASN A 51 7.08 5.90 8.63
N GLY A 52 6.51 5.17 7.66
CA GLY A 52 5.75 3.95 7.92
C GLY A 52 6.62 2.79 8.41
N LEU A 53 7.84 2.67 7.88
CA LEU A 53 8.82 1.69 8.37
C LEU A 53 9.40 2.10 9.72
N GLY A 54 9.74 3.37 9.88
CA GLY A 54 10.50 3.87 11.01
C GLY A 54 11.97 3.46 10.97
N VAL A 55 12.82 4.25 11.64
CA VAL A 55 14.29 4.17 11.55
C VAL A 55 14.82 2.76 11.81
N LYS A 56 14.44 2.13 12.94
CA LYS A 56 14.93 0.81 13.34
C LYS A 56 14.65 -0.28 12.30
N CYS A 57 13.44 -0.29 11.73
CA CYS A 57 13.08 -1.29 10.74
C CYS A 57 13.63 -0.97 9.35
N GLY A 58 13.71 0.32 8.98
CA GLY A 58 14.42 0.76 7.79
C GLY A 58 15.87 0.28 7.78
N ASP A 59 16.60 0.45 8.88
CA ASP A 59 17.99 0.00 9.02
C ASP A 59 18.12 -1.53 8.89
N GLY A 60 17.25 -2.28 9.57
CA GLY A 60 17.27 -3.75 9.50
C GLY A 60 16.99 -4.29 8.09
N ILE A 61 16.03 -3.67 7.39
CA ILE A 61 15.71 -4.04 5.99
C ILE A 61 16.86 -3.65 5.07
N TYR A 62 17.40 -2.44 5.23
CA TYR A 62 18.54 -1.96 4.45
C TYR A 62 19.74 -2.91 4.56
N GLN A 63 20.10 -3.34 5.77
CA GLN A 63 21.21 -4.28 5.99
C GLN A 63 21.00 -5.61 5.26
N ASN A 64 19.77 -6.11 5.20
CA ASN A 64 19.45 -7.36 4.51
C ASN A 64 19.45 -7.24 2.99
N VAL A 65 19.08 -6.08 2.45
CA VAL A 65 19.04 -5.84 1.00
C VAL A 65 20.42 -5.46 0.46
N PHE A 66 21.16 -4.59 1.15
CA PHE A 66 22.38 -3.97 0.62
C PHE A 66 23.67 -4.55 1.19
N GLU A 67 23.63 -5.21 2.34
CA GLU A 67 24.82 -5.67 3.04
C GLU A 67 24.76 -7.20 3.31
N ILE A 68 25.41 -7.64 4.39
CA ILE A 68 25.27 -8.97 4.98
C ILE A 68 24.40 -8.79 6.23
N GLY A 69 23.09 -8.90 6.05
CA GLY A 69 22.13 -8.84 7.14
C GLY A 69 21.82 -10.21 7.75
N ASN A 70 21.33 -10.19 8.99
CA ASN A 70 20.60 -11.32 9.58
C ASN A 70 19.11 -11.19 9.25
N GLU A 71 18.34 -12.26 9.35
CA GLU A 71 16.89 -12.25 9.08
C GLU A 71 16.14 -11.02 9.64
N VAL A 72 15.31 -10.41 8.80
CA VAL A 72 14.40 -9.33 9.21
C VAL A 72 13.43 -9.83 10.29
N SER A 73 13.33 -9.09 11.40
CA SER A 73 12.43 -9.44 12.50
C SER A 73 10.95 -9.42 12.09
N LYS A 74 10.12 -10.21 12.78
CA LYS A 74 8.66 -10.22 12.55
C LYS A 74 8.03 -8.83 12.66
N GLU A 75 8.39 -8.04 13.66
CA GLU A 75 7.88 -6.67 13.83
C GLU A 75 8.17 -5.80 12.60
N CYS A 76 9.39 -5.89 12.07
CA CYS A 76 9.77 -5.13 10.88
C CYS A 76 9.13 -5.68 9.61
N CYS A 77 8.89 -6.99 9.53
CA CYS A 77 8.10 -7.57 8.45
C CYS A 77 6.63 -7.11 8.48
N ASP A 78 5.99 -7.06 9.64
CA ASP A 78 4.62 -6.57 9.78
C ASP A 78 4.51 -5.10 9.30
N ARG A 79 5.50 -4.26 9.64
CA ARG A 79 5.59 -2.87 9.16
C ARG A 79 5.87 -2.78 7.66
N LEU A 80 6.79 -3.59 7.13
CA LEU A 80 7.11 -3.63 5.70
C LEU A 80 5.90 -4.04 4.86
N LEU A 81 5.17 -5.07 5.29
CA LEU A 81 3.92 -5.49 4.65
C LEU A 81 2.83 -4.41 4.74
N SER A 82 2.77 -3.68 5.86
CA SER A 82 1.82 -2.57 6.05
C SER A 82 2.05 -1.40 5.09
N VAL A 83 3.32 -1.01 4.86
CA VAL A 83 3.66 0.04 3.88
C VAL A 83 3.60 -0.45 2.43
N GLY A 84 3.72 -1.76 2.22
CA GLY A 84 3.52 -2.42 0.93
C GLY A 84 4.78 -2.56 0.07
N LYS A 85 4.70 -3.43 -0.95
CA LYS A 85 5.83 -3.75 -1.84
C LYS A 85 6.34 -2.54 -2.60
N ASP A 86 5.44 -1.66 -3.04
CA ASP A 86 5.81 -0.44 -3.74
C ASP A 86 6.75 0.44 -2.90
N CYS A 87 6.56 0.49 -1.57
CA CYS A 87 7.46 1.20 -0.68
C CYS A 87 8.82 0.52 -0.56
N HIS A 88 8.84 -0.80 -0.43
CA HIS A 88 10.07 -1.61 -0.40
C HIS A 88 10.91 -1.38 -1.67
N ASP A 89 10.26 -1.52 -2.82
CA ASP A 89 10.90 -1.37 -4.13
C ASP A 89 11.35 0.08 -4.38
N LEU A 90 10.56 1.09 -3.96
CA LEU A 90 10.92 2.50 -4.09
C LEU A 90 12.18 2.86 -3.28
N LEU A 91 12.26 2.40 -2.03
CA LEU A 91 13.41 2.62 -1.16
C LEU A 91 14.67 1.97 -1.75
N THR A 92 14.51 0.76 -2.30
CA THR A 92 15.60 0.05 -2.98
C THR A 92 16.05 0.77 -4.24
N GLU A 93 15.13 1.18 -5.11
CA GLU A 93 15.40 1.90 -6.37
C GLU A 93 16.17 3.20 -6.10
N ILE A 94 15.70 4.01 -5.14
CA ILE A 94 16.33 5.29 -4.79
C ILE A 94 17.74 5.07 -4.25
N THR A 95 17.92 4.06 -3.40
CA THR A 95 19.24 3.72 -2.86
C THR A 95 20.19 3.27 -3.95
N ILE A 96 19.73 2.45 -4.89
CA ILE A 96 20.53 2.01 -6.05
C ILE A 96 21.05 3.21 -6.83
N VAL A 97 20.16 4.15 -7.16
CA VAL A 97 20.48 5.36 -7.91
C VAL A 97 21.42 6.27 -7.12
N TYR A 98 21.14 6.51 -5.84
CA TYR A 98 21.91 7.41 -4.99
C TYR A 98 23.34 6.92 -4.76
N LYS A 99 23.50 5.62 -4.45
CA LYS A 99 24.81 4.99 -4.21
C LYS A 99 25.56 4.64 -5.50
N ARG A 100 24.92 4.76 -6.66
CA ARG A 100 25.49 4.53 -8.00
C ARG A 100 26.05 3.12 -8.19
N PHE A 101 25.28 2.11 -7.76
CA PHE A 101 25.64 0.71 -8.00
C PHE A 101 25.71 0.40 -9.49
N THR A 102 26.61 -0.50 -9.87
CA THR A 102 26.69 -1.04 -11.23
C THR A 102 25.45 -1.87 -11.56
N MET A 103 25.19 -2.11 -12.85
CA MET A 103 24.08 -2.96 -13.29
C MET A 103 24.16 -4.39 -12.73
N LYS A 104 25.37 -4.91 -12.50
CA LYS A 104 25.56 -6.23 -11.91
C LYS A 104 25.14 -6.22 -10.45
N GLU A 105 25.65 -5.26 -9.67
CA GLU A 105 25.30 -5.11 -8.24
C GLU A 105 23.80 -4.83 -8.06
N ALA A 106 23.23 -3.96 -8.89
CA ALA A 106 21.79 -3.67 -8.86
C ALA A 106 20.94 -4.93 -9.06
N ARG A 107 21.34 -5.85 -9.94
CA ARG A 107 20.63 -7.13 -10.13
C ARG A 107 20.70 -8.01 -8.89
N GLU A 108 21.86 -8.09 -8.25
CA GLU A 108 22.04 -8.84 -7.00
C GLU A 108 21.23 -8.22 -5.85
N ILE A 109 21.19 -6.89 -5.76
CA ILE A 109 20.39 -6.13 -4.81
C ILE A 109 18.90 -6.40 -5.02
N TRP A 110 18.39 -6.36 -6.25
CA TRP A 110 16.98 -6.67 -6.53
C TRP A 110 16.60 -8.10 -6.13
N HIS A 111 17.49 -9.07 -6.37
CA HIS A 111 17.27 -10.43 -5.89
C HIS A 111 17.19 -10.51 -4.35
N LYS A 112 18.04 -9.77 -3.63
CA LYS A 112 17.96 -9.68 -2.16
C LYS A 112 16.69 -8.94 -1.69
N ASN A 113 16.29 -7.88 -2.40
CA ASN A 113 15.05 -7.14 -2.16
C ASN A 113 13.84 -8.07 -2.20
N ASP A 114 13.72 -8.88 -3.26
CA ASP A 114 12.62 -9.83 -3.41
C ASP A 114 12.68 -10.93 -2.33
N LYS A 115 13.88 -11.42 -2.00
CA LYS A 115 14.05 -12.41 -0.92
C LYS A 115 13.58 -11.88 0.44
N VAL A 116 13.88 -10.62 0.76
CA VAL A 116 13.39 -9.98 2.00
C VAL A 116 11.87 -9.86 1.99
N TRP A 117 11.29 -9.48 0.86
CA TRP A 117 9.84 -9.41 0.71
C TRP A 117 9.19 -10.79 0.94
N GLU A 118 9.68 -11.83 0.26
CA GLU A 118 9.22 -13.21 0.42
C GLU A 118 9.39 -13.70 1.86
N GLN A 119 10.53 -13.43 2.49
CA GLN A 119 10.76 -13.74 3.90
C GLN A 119 9.67 -13.12 4.77
N CYS A 120 9.34 -11.85 4.55
CA CYS A 120 8.30 -11.16 5.31
C CYS A 120 6.89 -11.67 5.02
N GLU A 121 6.57 -12.04 3.77
CA GLU A 121 5.31 -12.73 3.46
C GLU A 121 5.20 -14.07 4.23
N ASN A 122 6.31 -14.81 4.33
CA ASN A 122 6.37 -16.10 5.01
C ASN A 122 6.32 -15.97 6.54
N ILE A 123 6.98 -14.96 7.13
CA ILE A 123 6.91 -14.67 8.56
C ILE A 123 5.54 -14.08 8.93
N GLY A 124 4.97 -13.22 8.09
CA GLY A 124 3.63 -12.67 8.27
C GLY A 124 2.53 -13.73 8.19
N SER A 125 2.82 -14.89 7.57
CA SER A 125 1.95 -16.07 7.55
C SER A 125 2.27 -17.11 8.62
N ALA A 126 3.37 -16.98 9.37
CA ALA A 126 3.66 -17.81 10.54
C ALA A 126 2.90 -17.27 11.77
N PRO A 127 1.98 -18.05 12.37
CA PRO A 127 1.26 -17.62 13.56
C PRO A 127 2.26 -17.43 14.72
N ASN A 128 2.31 -16.23 15.32
CA ASN A 128 2.88 -16.09 16.68
C ASN A 128 2.15 -17.10 17.58
N PRO A 129 2.83 -17.98 18.34
CA PRO A 129 2.17 -19.00 19.18
C PRO A 129 1.10 -18.41 20.10
N GLU A 130 1.31 -17.21 20.65
CA GLU A 130 0.35 -16.51 21.47
C GLU A 130 -0.86 -16.03 20.65
N LYS A 131 -0.61 -15.37 19.51
CA LYS A 131 -1.66 -14.92 18.57
C LYS A 131 -2.44 -16.11 17.99
N SER A 132 -1.78 -17.24 17.78
CA SER A 132 -2.37 -18.50 17.30
C SER A 132 -3.30 -19.12 18.34
N ASN A 133 -2.87 -19.16 19.59
CA ASN A 133 -3.71 -19.61 20.71
C ASN A 133 -4.90 -18.68 20.92
N GLN A 134 -4.72 -17.36 20.77
CA GLN A 134 -5.81 -16.39 20.84
C GLN A 134 -6.79 -16.57 19.68
N LEU A 135 -6.28 -16.70 18.44
CA LEU A 135 -7.09 -16.94 17.25
C LEU A 135 -7.95 -18.20 17.41
N LEU A 136 -7.34 -19.31 17.86
CA LEU A 136 -8.05 -20.57 18.09
C LEU A 136 -9.15 -20.43 19.15
N LYS A 137 -8.92 -19.65 20.22
CA LYS A 137 -9.94 -19.35 21.24
C LYS A 137 -11.09 -18.55 20.64
N CYS A 138 -10.80 -17.53 19.83
CA CYS A 138 -11.82 -16.71 19.16
C CYS A 138 -12.67 -17.56 18.21
N GLU A 139 -12.03 -18.37 17.36
CA GLU A 139 -12.72 -19.26 16.41
C GLU A 139 -13.63 -20.27 17.12
N ASN A 140 -13.13 -20.89 18.19
CA ASN A 140 -13.91 -21.85 18.97
C ASN A 140 -15.06 -21.21 19.74
N GLY A 141 -14.83 -20.04 20.34
CA GLY A 141 -15.87 -19.30 21.07
C GLY A 141 -17.01 -18.84 20.17
N LEU A 142 -16.68 -18.39 18.95
CA LEU A 142 -17.68 -17.97 17.98
C LEU A 142 -18.41 -19.18 17.37
N GLY A 143 -17.65 -20.24 17.06
CA GLY A 143 -18.14 -21.45 16.42
C GLY A 143 -18.36 -21.27 14.92
N LYS A 144 -18.24 -22.37 14.17
CA LYS A 144 -18.21 -22.37 12.70
C LYS A 144 -19.40 -21.66 12.04
N LYS A 145 -20.62 -21.87 12.55
CA LYS A 145 -21.84 -21.28 11.99
C LYS A 145 -21.84 -19.76 12.11
N CYS A 146 -21.57 -19.24 13.31
CA CYS A 146 -21.57 -17.79 13.53
C CYS A 146 -20.34 -17.12 12.92
N GLY A 147 -19.17 -17.75 12.98
CA GLY A 147 -17.98 -17.25 12.28
C GLY A 147 -18.21 -17.09 10.78
N HIS A 148 -18.87 -18.05 10.14
CA HIS A 148 -19.23 -17.95 8.73
C HIS A 148 -20.22 -16.80 8.46
N SER A 149 -21.28 -16.67 9.28
CA SER A 149 -22.26 -15.59 9.14
C SER A 149 -21.62 -14.20 9.24
N ILE A 150 -20.78 -13.99 10.26
CA ILE A 150 -20.10 -12.73 10.52
C ILE A 150 -19.07 -12.43 9.42
N TYR A 151 -18.32 -13.44 8.99
CA TYR A 151 -17.40 -13.29 7.86
C TYR A 151 -18.14 -12.81 6.60
N HIS A 152 -19.28 -13.40 6.26
CA HIS A 152 -20.06 -12.96 5.08
C HIS A 152 -20.58 -11.53 5.23
N HIS A 153 -21.05 -11.16 6.42
CA HIS A 153 -21.48 -9.80 6.70
C HIS A 153 -20.34 -8.80 6.50
N VAL A 154 -19.17 -9.05 7.11
CA VAL A 154 -18.02 -8.12 7.06
C VAL A 154 -17.32 -8.08 5.70
N PHE A 155 -17.06 -9.23 5.07
CA PHE A 155 -16.21 -9.31 3.88
C PHE A 155 -16.97 -9.32 2.56
N GLU A 156 -18.24 -9.71 2.58
CA GLU A 156 -19.08 -9.84 1.38
C GLU A 156 -20.29 -8.90 1.40
N PHE A 157 -20.37 -8.02 2.42
CA PHE A 157 -21.51 -7.12 2.64
C PHE A 157 -22.84 -7.90 2.69
N GLY A 158 -22.79 -9.04 3.36
CA GLY A 158 -23.84 -10.04 3.41
C GLY A 158 -24.94 -9.75 4.43
N LYS A 159 -25.72 -10.80 4.72
CA LYS A 159 -26.96 -10.80 5.51
C LYS A 159 -26.77 -10.34 6.97
N ASP A 160 -27.91 -10.02 7.59
CA ASP A 160 -28.02 -9.74 9.02
C ASP A 160 -27.42 -10.85 9.89
N ILE A 161 -26.79 -10.46 10.98
CA ILE A 161 -26.23 -11.37 11.98
C ILE A 161 -27.36 -11.74 12.97
N SER A 162 -27.58 -13.03 13.20
CA SER A 162 -28.62 -13.46 14.14
C SER A 162 -28.30 -13.05 15.58
N GLU A 163 -29.33 -12.87 16.42
CA GLU A 163 -29.16 -12.55 17.85
C GLU A 163 -28.27 -13.57 18.58
N GLU A 164 -28.43 -14.86 18.26
CA GLU A 164 -27.56 -15.94 18.78
C GLU A 164 -26.08 -15.68 18.45
N CYS A 165 -25.78 -15.27 17.21
CA CYS A 165 -24.42 -15.02 16.77
C CYS A 165 -23.88 -13.69 17.31
N CYS A 166 -24.72 -12.68 17.47
CA CYS A 166 -24.36 -11.45 18.17
C CYS A 166 -24.03 -11.69 19.64
N SER A 167 -24.81 -12.52 20.34
CA SER A 167 -24.52 -12.91 21.72
C SER A 167 -23.16 -13.62 21.82
N ARG A 168 -22.87 -14.57 20.94
CA ARG A 168 -21.55 -15.24 20.88
C ARG A 168 -20.42 -14.27 20.54
N LEU A 169 -20.64 -13.33 19.61
CA LEU A 169 -19.66 -12.31 19.25
C LEU A 169 -19.33 -11.39 20.44
N LYS A 170 -20.36 -10.92 21.16
CA LYS A 170 -20.21 -10.16 22.41
C LYS A 170 -19.42 -10.95 23.45
N ASN A 171 -19.71 -12.25 23.60
CA ASN A 171 -19.02 -13.12 24.56
C ASN A 171 -17.54 -13.32 24.26
N VAL A 172 -17.15 -13.45 22.98
CA VAL A 172 -15.72 -13.54 22.61
C VAL A 172 -15.02 -12.17 22.63
N GLY A 173 -15.79 -11.09 22.53
CA GLY A 173 -15.31 -9.71 22.70
C GLY A 173 -14.79 -9.07 21.40
N LYS A 174 -14.66 -7.73 21.44
CA LYS A 174 -14.25 -6.92 20.28
C LYS A 174 -12.86 -7.31 19.78
N ASP A 175 -11.94 -7.58 20.70
CA ASP A 175 -10.58 -7.96 20.35
C ASP A 175 -10.55 -9.24 19.50
N CYS A 176 -11.45 -10.20 19.77
CA CYS A 176 -11.58 -11.39 18.93
C CYS A 176 -12.16 -11.09 17.55
N HIS A 177 -13.17 -10.23 17.47
CA HIS A 177 -13.76 -9.79 16.20
C HIS A 177 -12.71 -9.08 15.31
N ASP A 178 -11.98 -8.13 15.89
CA ASP A 178 -10.93 -7.39 15.21
C ASP A 178 -9.77 -8.31 14.79
N LEU A 179 -9.35 -9.24 15.65
CA LEU A 179 -8.29 -10.20 15.34
C LEU A 179 -8.65 -11.11 14.16
N LEU A 180 -9.86 -11.67 14.15
CA LEU A 180 -10.34 -12.53 13.07
C LEU A 180 -10.37 -11.78 11.73
N THR A 181 -10.80 -10.51 11.75
CA THR A 181 -10.78 -9.63 10.59
C THR A 181 -9.37 -9.31 10.13
N GLU A 182 -8.48 -8.91 11.04
CA GLU A 182 -7.08 -8.58 10.74
C GLU A 182 -6.36 -9.75 10.05
N VAL A 183 -6.44 -10.95 10.64
CA VAL A 183 -5.81 -12.15 10.09
C VAL A 183 -6.36 -12.47 8.71
N THR A 184 -7.68 -12.31 8.51
CA THR A 184 -8.32 -12.57 7.21
C THR A 184 -7.87 -11.57 6.14
N ILE A 185 -7.75 -10.28 6.48
CA ILE A 185 -7.25 -9.23 5.56
C ILE A 185 -5.84 -9.57 5.08
N VAL A 186 -4.96 -9.94 6.02
CA VAL A 186 -3.56 -10.31 5.74
C VAL A 186 -3.52 -11.57 4.88
N TYR A 187 -4.23 -12.63 5.29
CA TYR A 187 -4.27 -13.90 4.58
C TYR A 187 -4.79 -13.75 3.14
N LYS A 188 -5.84 -12.95 2.93
CA LYS A 188 -6.41 -12.67 1.61
C LYS A 188 -5.64 -11.63 0.80
N ARG A 189 -4.57 -11.04 1.36
CA ARG A 189 -3.74 -10.01 0.71
C ARG A 189 -4.59 -8.88 0.12
N LEU A 190 -5.55 -8.36 0.90
CA LEU A 190 -6.44 -7.31 0.40
C LEU A 190 -5.67 -6.01 0.15
N SER A 191 -6.02 -5.30 -0.93
CA SER A 191 -5.48 -3.96 -1.18
C SER A 191 -5.83 -3.01 -0.05
N MET A 192 -5.00 -1.97 0.20
CA MET A 192 -5.28 -0.99 1.27
C MET A 192 -6.67 -0.37 1.17
N LYS A 193 -7.15 -0.10 -0.06
CA LYS A 193 -8.50 0.42 -0.29
C LYS A 193 -9.56 -0.58 0.21
N ARG A 194 -9.42 -1.85 -0.17
CA ARG A 194 -10.36 -2.92 0.23
C ARG A 194 -10.28 -3.20 1.74
N ALA A 195 -9.08 -3.20 2.32
CA ALA A 195 -8.88 -3.39 3.75
C ALA A 195 -9.58 -2.29 4.57
N LYS A 196 -9.52 -1.03 4.14
CA LYS A 196 -10.26 0.08 4.79
C LYS A 196 -11.77 -0.12 4.73
N GLU A 197 -12.30 -0.59 3.60
CA GLU A 197 -13.72 -0.89 3.47
C GLU A 197 -14.14 -2.02 4.41
N VAL A 198 -13.34 -3.09 4.50
CA VAL A 198 -13.57 -4.22 5.41
C VAL A 198 -13.53 -3.79 6.86
N TRP A 199 -12.55 -2.98 7.28
CA TRP A 199 -12.50 -2.46 8.66
C TRP A 199 -13.73 -1.63 9.01
N LYS A 200 -14.22 -0.81 8.08
CA LYS A 200 -15.47 -0.07 8.28
C LYS A 200 -16.66 -1.02 8.49
N GLN A 201 -16.76 -2.11 7.72
CA GLN A 201 -17.82 -3.10 7.91
C GLN A 201 -17.65 -3.91 9.19
N ASN A 202 -16.41 -4.20 9.59
CA ASN A 202 -16.10 -4.85 10.86
C ASN A 202 -16.65 -4.04 12.03
N ASP A 203 -16.42 -2.72 12.03
CA ASP A 203 -16.95 -1.84 13.09
C ASP A 203 -18.48 -1.78 13.05
N ILE A 204 -19.09 -1.69 11.87
CA ILE A 204 -20.56 -1.72 11.72
C ILE A 204 -21.15 -3.00 12.32
N ALA A 205 -20.59 -4.17 11.97
CA ALA A 205 -21.05 -5.46 12.48
C ALA A 205 -20.97 -5.56 14.01
N TRP A 206 -19.91 -4.97 14.61
CA TRP A 206 -19.76 -4.92 16.06
C TRP A 206 -20.83 -4.04 16.71
N GLU A 207 -21.06 -2.85 16.16
CA GLU A 207 -22.08 -1.93 16.68
C GLU A 207 -23.49 -2.51 16.54
N GLU A 208 -23.82 -3.13 15.41
CA GLU A 208 -25.10 -3.83 15.21
C GLU A 208 -25.34 -4.86 16.32
N CYS A 209 -24.35 -5.71 16.59
CA CYS A 209 -24.47 -6.72 17.64
C CYS A 209 -24.47 -6.16 19.07
N ASN A 210 -23.92 -4.97 19.32
CA ASN A 210 -24.00 -4.31 20.63
C ASN A 210 -25.39 -3.74 20.93
N THR A 211 -26.19 -3.46 19.89
CA THR A 211 -27.56 -2.96 20.06
C THR A 211 -28.59 -4.05 20.33
N VAL A 212 -28.24 -5.32 20.12
CA VAL A 212 -29.08 -6.47 20.46
C VAL A 212 -28.98 -6.73 21.96
N GLU A 213 -30.12 -6.78 22.66
CA GLU A 213 -30.20 -7.09 24.11
C GLU A 213 -29.64 -8.50 24.42
#